data_AF-A0A524GSA9-F1
#
_entry.id   AF-A0A524GSA9-F1
#
_cell.length_a   1.000
_cell.length_b   1.000
_cell.length_c   1.000
_cell.angle_alpha   90.00
_cell.angle_beta   90.00
_cell.angle_gamma   90.00
#
_symmetry.space_group_name_H-M   'P 1'
#
loop_
_entity.id
_entity.type
_entity.pdbx_description
1 polymer ?
#
loop_
_entity_poly.entity_id
_entity_poly.type
_entity_poly.pdbx_seq_one_letter_code
_entity_poly.pdbx_strand_id
1 'polypeptide(L)'
;HELALQLMAATDLRATIAALEVAMRSGFNADQAVLVIFGDPRAFDDIDGGRFFRVIEKTDEALSPFRTFFGSKSARCGQIRDAQRHFLFQETADEIGSAALVPLTDGEDIGFLAIGSADANRFHPGMSIDFLTRLGDLVASALKRY
;
A
#
# COMPACT_ATOMS: atom_id res chain seq x y z
N HIS A 1 12.78 -11.47 -3.73
CA HIS A 1 12.88 -12.34 -4.93
C HIS A 1 11.56 -13.07 -5.17
N GLU A 2 11.00 -13.73 -4.14
CA GLU A 2 9.74 -14.48 -4.24
C GLU A 2 8.54 -13.65 -4.72
N LEU A 3 8.33 -12.43 -4.20
CA LEU A 3 7.24 -11.55 -4.65
C LEU A 3 7.27 -11.29 -6.16
N ALA A 4 8.45 -11.00 -6.74
CA ALA A 4 8.55 -10.74 -8.18
C ALA A 4 8.15 -11.96 -9.01
N LEU A 5 8.51 -13.18 -8.57
CA LEU A 5 8.11 -14.42 -9.23
C LEU A 5 6.59 -14.64 -9.14
N GLN A 6 6.00 -14.40 -7.97
CA GLN A 6 4.55 -14.52 -7.75
C GLN A 6 3.77 -13.53 -8.63
N LEU A 7 4.22 -12.28 -8.73
CA LEU A 7 3.58 -11.27 -9.58
C LEU A 7 3.71 -11.58 -11.07
N MET A 8 4.83 -12.17 -11.51
CA MET A 8 4.96 -12.63 -12.89
C MET A 8 4.01 -13.79 -13.21
N ALA A 9 3.81 -14.70 -12.26
CA ALA A 9 2.92 -15.86 -12.42
C ALA A 9 1.43 -15.52 -12.33
N ALA A 10 1.06 -14.38 -11.72
CA ALA A 10 -0.33 -13.94 -11.62
C ALA A 10 -0.94 -13.72 -13.03
N THR A 11 -2.11 -14.31 -13.26
CA THR A 11 -2.81 -14.35 -14.56
C THR A 11 -3.88 -13.28 -14.74
N ASP A 12 -4.27 -12.64 -13.64
CA ASP A 12 -5.28 -11.59 -13.59
C ASP A 12 -5.03 -10.63 -12.41
N LEU A 13 -5.80 -9.54 -12.36
CA LEU A 13 -5.68 -8.52 -11.33
C LEU A 13 -5.98 -9.07 -9.92
N ARG A 14 -6.98 -9.96 -9.79
CA ARG A 14 -7.35 -10.57 -8.51
C ARG A 14 -6.21 -11.41 -7.95
N ALA A 15 -5.62 -12.28 -8.77
CA ALA A 15 -4.47 -13.09 -8.42
C ALA A 15 -3.27 -12.22 -8.04
N THR A 16 -3.09 -11.09 -8.73
CA THR A 16 -2.03 -10.12 -8.44
C THR A 16 -2.22 -9.49 -7.07
N ILE A 17 -3.42 -9.01 -6.75
CA ILE A 17 -3.76 -8.42 -5.44
C ILE A 17 -3.59 -9.44 -4.31
N ALA A 18 -4.06 -10.68 -4.51
CA ALA A 18 -3.91 -11.75 -3.52
C ALA A 18 -2.43 -12.11 -3.28
N ALA A 19 -1.61 -12.17 -4.32
CA ALA A 19 -0.17 -12.40 -4.20
C ALA A 19 0.53 -11.26 -3.43
N LEU A 20 0.14 -10.01 -3.69
CA LEU A 20 0.63 -8.85 -2.95
C LEU A 20 0.30 -8.94 -1.47
N GLU A 21 -0.94 -9.28 -1.13
CA GLU A 21 -1.38 -9.40 0.27
C GLU A 21 -0.53 -10.44 1.02
N VAL A 22 -0.37 -11.63 0.43
CA VAL A 22 0.43 -12.70 1.02
C VAL A 22 1.88 -12.24 1.21
N ALA A 23 2.49 -11.65 0.19
CA ALA A 23 3.87 -11.20 0.24
C ALA A 23 4.11 -10.07 1.25
N MET A 24 3.14 -9.18 1.46
CA MET A 24 3.27 -8.13 2.49
C MET A 24 3.23 -8.74 3.89
N ARG A 25 2.33 -9.70 4.13
CA ARG A 25 2.24 -10.39 5.43
C ARG A 25 3.47 -11.24 5.72
N SER A 26 3.93 -12.05 4.77
CA SER A 26 5.04 -12.99 4.99
C SER A 26 6.42 -12.35 4.82
N GLY A 27 6.60 -11.49 3.82
CA GLY A 27 7.90 -10.95 3.44
C GLY A 27 8.31 -9.71 4.23
N PHE A 28 7.35 -8.86 4.63
CA PHE A 28 7.63 -7.64 5.39
C PHE A 28 7.42 -7.80 6.89
N ASN A 29 6.88 -8.95 7.31
CA ASN A 29 6.46 -9.22 8.69
C ASN A 29 5.52 -8.11 9.19
N ALA A 30 4.61 -7.70 8.30
CA ALA A 30 3.67 -6.63 8.53
C ALA A 30 2.49 -7.15 9.35
N ASP A 31 2.14 -6.43 10.42
CA ASP A 31 0.95 -6.74 11.21
C ASP A 31 -0.30 -6.38 10.41
N GLN A 32 -0.23 -5.31 9.62
CA GLN A 32 -1.27 -4.88 8.70
C GLN A 32 -0.69 -4.39 7.38
N ALA A 33 -1.40 -4.58 6.28
CA ALA A 33 -1.07 -4.00 4.99
C ALA A 33 -2.34 -3.61 4.24
N VAL A 34 -2.28 -2.48 3.53
CA VAL A 34 -3.39 -1.95 2.74
C VAL A 34 -2.87 -1.36 1.44
N LEU A 35 -3.35 -1.90 0.33
CA LEU A 35 -3.19 -1.39 -1.02
C LEU A 35 -4.37 -0.47 -1.36
N VAL A 36 -4.09 0.81 -1.55
CA VAL A 36 -5.08 1.81 -1.97
C VAL A 36 -4.83 2.15 -3.43
N ILE A 37 -5.83 1.94 -4.29
CA ILE A 37 -5.80 2.28 -5.72
C ILE A 37 -6.74 3.45 -5.99
N PHE A 38 -6.28 4.36 -6.85
CA PHE A 38 -7.09 5.46 -7.33
C PHE A 38 -7.91 5.02 -8.53
N GLY A 39 -9.23 5.11 -8.42
CA GLY A 39 -10.15 4.68 -9.48
C GLY A 39 -11.61 4.78 -9.05
N ASP A 40 -12.52 4.41 -9.95
CA ASP A 40 -13.93 4.23 -9.63
C ASP A 40 -14.10 2.87 -8.91
N PRO A 41 -14.59 2.83 -7.65
CA PRO A 41 -14.83 1.58 -6.94
C PRO A 41 -15.68 0.58 -7.71
N ARG A 42 -16.65 1.06 -8.52
CA ARG A 42 -17.55 0.20 -9.31
C ARG A 42 -16.82 -0.60 -10.38
N ALA A 43 -15.66 -0.13 -10.84
CA ALA A 43 -14.83 -0.83 -11.81
C ALA A 43 -14.13 -2.07 -11.22
N PHE A 44 -14.17 -2.24 -9.89
CA PHE A 44 -13.50 -3.32 -9.16
C PHE A 44 -14.48 -4.12 -8.29
N ASP A 45 -15.79 -4.02 -8.54
CA ASP A 45 -16.84 -4.68 -7.75
C ASP A 45 -16.71 -6.21 -7.73
N ASP A 46 -16.03 -6.81 -8.71
CA ASP A 46 -15.78 -8.23 -8.75
C ASP A 46 -14.63 -8.64 -7.82
N ILE A 47 -13.75 -7.73 -7.40
CA ILE A 47 -12.56 -8.03 -6.58
C ILE A 47 -12.89 -7.93 -5.09
N ASP A 48 -13.04 -9.09 -4.44
CA ASP A 48 -13.07 -9.19 -2.98
C ASP A 48 -11.63 -9.20 -2.44
N GLY A 49 -11.09 -8.01 -2.17
CA GLY A 49 -9.77 -7.86 -1.55
C GLY A 49 -9.82 -7.54 -0.05
N GLY A 50 -10.98 -7.79 0.60
CA GLY A 50 -11.16 -7.65 2.04
C GLY A 50 -10.65 -6.33 2.61
N ARG A 51 -9.82 -6.41 3.66
CA ARG A 51 -9.20 -5.23 4.31
C ARG A 51 -7.93 -4.77 3.60
N PHE A 52 -7.34 -5.61 2.76
CA PHE A 52 -6.08 -5.31 2.08
C PHE A 52 -6.28 -4.39 0.89
N PHE A 53 -7.34 -4.57 0.10
CA PHE A 53 -7.54 -3.79 -1.12
C PHE A 53 -8.61 -2.73 -0.93
N ARG A 54 -8.32 -1.49 -1.34
CA ARG A 54 -9.28 -0.40 -1.35
C ARG A 54 -9.16 0.41 -2.63
N VAL A 55 -10.30 0.71 -3.23
CA VAL A 55 -10.40 1.63 -4.36
C VAL A 55 -11.08 2.91 -3.89
N ILE A 56 -10.54 4.06 -4.29
CA ILE A 56 -11.06 5.37 -3.91
C ILE A 56 -10.80 6.37 -5.03
N GLU A 57 -11.70 7.33 -5.21
CA GLU A 57 -11.46 8.41 -6.17
C GLU A 57 -10.28 9.28 -5.71
N LYS A 58 -9.38 9.65 -6.65
CA LYS A 58 -8.20 10.48 -6.33
C LYS A 58 -8.57 11.83 -5.72
N THR A 59 -9.77 12.33 -6.01
CA THR A 59 -10.32 13.61 -5.52
C THR A 59 -11.11 13.50 -4.22
N ASP A 60 -11.23 12.30 -3.65
CA ASP A 60 -12.00 12.07 -2.43
C ASP A 60 -11.39 12.80 -1.22
N GLU A 61 -12.24 13.41 -0.39
CA GLU A 61 -11.82 14.16 0.80
C GLU A 61 -11.14 13.28 1.86
N ALA A 62 -11.46 11.98 1.90
CA ALA A 62 -10.83 11.03 2.80
C ALA A 62 -9.31 10.88 2.56
N LEU A 63 -8.82 11.28 1.37
CA LEU A 63 -7.40 11.33 1.04
C LEU A 63 -6.70 12.61 1.54
N SER A 64 -7.44 13.59 2.08
CA SER A 64 -6.87 14.84 2.59
C SER A 64 -5.72 14.67 3.61
N PRO A 65 -5.70 13.65 4.50
CA PRO A 65 -4.58 13.43 5.43
C PRO A 65 -3.25 13.07 4.72
N PHE A 66 -3.32 12.62 3.46
CA PHE A 66 -2.18 12.13 2.68
C PHE A 66 -1.63 13.14 1.68
N ARG A 67 -2.17 14.37 1.60
CA ARG A 67 -1.76 15.39 0.61
C ARG A 67 -0.26 15.66 0.59
N THR A 68 0.39 15.74 1.75
CA THR A 68 1.84 16.00 1.83
C THR A 68 2.67 14.80 1.36
N PHE A 69 2.15 13.59 1.56
CA PHE A 69 2.78 12.37 1.07
C PHE A 69 2.70 12.25 -0.45
N PHE A 70 1.54 12.54 -1.04
CA PHE A 70 1.41 12.55 -2.51
C PHE A 70 2.27 13.64 -3.16
N GLY A 71 2.36 14.82 -2.53
CA GLY A 71 3.20 15.91 -3.01
C GLY A 71 4.70 15.59 -3.05
N SER A 72 5.20 14.73 -2.15
CA SER A 72 6.63 14.37 -2.10
C SER A 72 7.03 13.26 -3.05
N LYS A 73 6.07 12.46 -3.57
CA LYS A 73 6.30 11.29 -4.45
C LYS A 73 7.42 10.36 -3.97
N SER A 74 7.55 10.23 -2.65
CA SER A 74 8.61 9.47 -2.01
C SER A 74 8.05 8.66 -0.86
N ALA A 75 8.62 7.49 -0.62
CA ALA A 75 8.23 6.63 0.49
C ALA A 75 8.43 7.35 1.83
N ARG A 76 7.55 7.09 2.79
CA ARG A 76 7.61 7.67 4.14
C ARG A 76 7.52 6.56 5.17
N CYS A 77 8.42 6.60 6.16
CA CYS A 77 8.43 5.70 7.29
C CYS A 77 8.28 6.47 8.59
N GLY A 78 7.73 5.82 9.60
CA GLY A 78 7.66 6.31 10.97
C GLY A 78 6.25 6.26 11.53
N GLN A 79 6.02 7.07 12.55
CA GLN A 79 4.68 7.31 13.07
C GLN A 79 3.87 8.11 12.05
N ILE A 80 2.63 7.69 11.84
CA ILE A 80 1.65 8.39 11.01
C ILE A 80 0.60 9.06 11.90
N ARG A 81 -0.08 10.07 11.36
CA ARG A 81 -1.15 10.77 12.10
C ARG A 81 -2.34 9.84 12.34
N ASP A 82 -3.08 10.03 13.42
CA ASP A 82 -4.27 9.22 13.74
C ASP A 82 -5.26 9.16 12.58
N ALA A 83 -5.52 10.28 11.89
CA ALA A 83 -6.39 10.31 10.73
C ALA A 83 -5.92 9.38 9.58
N GLN A 84 -4.60 9.29 9.34
CA GLN A 84 -4.05 8.37 8.35
C GLN A 84 -4.16 6.92 8.83
N ARG A 85 -3.89 6.68 10.12
CA ARG A 85 -3.92 5.36 10.74
C ARG A 85 -5.33 4.76 10.75
N HIS A 86 -6.33 5.52 11.17
CA HIS A 86 -7.73 5.10 11.15
C HIS A 86 -8.27 4.91 9.73
N PHE A 87 -7.86 5.75 8.77
CA PHE A 87 -8.21 5.55 7.38
C PHE A 87 -7.69 4.19 6.87
N LEU A 88 -6.42 3.87 7.13
CA LEU A 88 -5.78 2.66 6.62
C LEU A 88 -6.23 1.41 7.37
N PHE A 89 -6.04 1.38 8.68
CA PHE A 89 -6.08 0.15 9.48
C PHE A 89 -7.38 -0.05 10.27
N GLN A 90 -8.29 0.94 10.24
CA GLN A 90 -9.64 0.85 10.81
C GLN A 90 -9.63 0.34 12.27
N GLU A 91 -10.20 -0.84 12.54
CA GLU A 91 -10.34 -1.43 13.87
C GLU A 91 -8.99 -1.68 14.56
N THR A 92 -7.93 -1.96 13.79
CA THR A 92 -6.58 -2.22 14.32
C THR A 92 -5.70 -0.99 14.32
N ALA A 93 -6.25 0.20 14.00
CA ALA A 93 -5.48 1.43 13.92
C ALA A 93 -4.72 1.71 15.20
N ASP A 94 -5.34 1.58 16.37
CA ASP A 94 -4.70 1.93 17.64
C ASP A 94 -3.59 0.97 18.06
N GLU A 95 -3.48 -0.19 17.40
CA GLU A 95 -2.39 -1.15 17.59
C GLU A 95 -1.15 -0.78 16.77
N ILE A 96 -1.27 0.11 15.77
CA ILE A 96 -0.16 0.45 14.86
C ILE A 96 0.77 1.48 15.48
N GLY A 97 1.99 1.05 15.81
CA GLY A 97 3.07 1.87 16.35
C GLY A 97 3.92 2.56 15.29
N SER A 98 4.10 1.94 14.11
CA SER A 98 4.79 2.55 12.97
C SER A 98 4.24 2.07 11.62
N ALA A 99 4.46 2.86 10.56
CA ALA A 99 4.05 2.49 9.21
C ALA A 99 5.06 2.93 8.14
N ALA A 100 5.06 2.21 7.02
CA ALA A 100 5.65 2.62 5.76
C ALA A 100 4.54 2.93 4.74
N LEU A 101 4.59 4.10 4.15
CA LEU A 101 3.74 4.52 3.03
C LEU A 101 4.60 4.57 1.77
N VAL A 102 4.20 3.81 0.75
CA VAL A 102 4.94 3.64 -0.50
C VAL A 102 4.05 4.12 -1.64
N PRO A 103 4.40 5.22 -2.33
CA PRO A 103 3.63 5.68 -3.46
C PRO A 103 3.75 4.68 -4.60
N LEU A 104 2.65 4.46 -5.33
CA LEU A 104 2.65 3.66 -6.55
C LEU A 104 2.50 4.63 -7.71
N THR A 105 3.54 4.72 -8.54
CA THR A 105 3.58 5.65 -9.67
C THR A 105 4.07 4.95 -10.93
N ASP A 106 3.44 5.26 -12.06
CA ASP A 106 3.83 4.78 -13.38
C ASP A 106 3.56 5.87 -14.42
N GLY A 107 4.36 6.94 -14.38
CA GLY A 107 4.09 8.20 -15.10
C GLY A 107 3.02 9.07 -14.43
N GLU A 108 2.02 8.45 -13.80
CA GLU A 108 0.99 9.08 -12.96
C GLU A 108 0.84 8.38 -11.60
N ASP A 109 0.16 9.02 -10.64
CA ASP A 109 -0.11 8.40 -9.35
C ASP A 109 -1.30 7.44 -9.51
N ILE A 110 -1.04 6.14 -9.35
CA ILE A 110 -2.05 5.07 -9.44
C ILE A 110 -2.62 4.68 -8.07
N GLY A 111 -1.91 5.05 -7.00
CA GLY A 111 -2.29 4.69 -5.65
C GLY A 111 -1.11 4.70 -4.68
N PHE A 112 -1.25 3.97 -3.58
CA PHE A 112 -0.17 3.77 -2.62
C PHE A 112 -0.37 2.49 -1.82
N LEU A 113 0.74 1.93 -1.35
CA LEU A 113 0.77 0.80 -0.44
C LEU A 113 1.11 1.31 0.97
N ALA A 114 0.35 0.88 1.96
CA ALA A 114 0.62 1.12 3.37
C ALA A 114 0.93 -0.19 4.07
N ILE A 115 1.99 -0.20 4.86
CA ILE A 115 2.44 -1.35 5.65
C ILE A 115 2.56 -0.88 7.09
N GLY A 116 1.78 -1.48 7.99
CA GLY A 116 1.73 -1.13 9.41
C GLY A 116 2.35 -2.21 10.29
N SER A 117 2.97 -1.79 11.38
CA SER A 117 3.42 -2.69 12.45
C SER A 117 3.08 -2.13 13.82
N ALA A 118 2.81 -3.02 14.77
CA ALA A 118 2.64 -2.69 16.18
C ALA A 118 3.95 -2.21 16.84
N ASP A 119 5.10 -2.63 16.32
CA ASP A 119 6.40 -2.13 16.79
C ASP A 119 6.65 -0.71 16.24
N ALA A 120 6.73 0.27 17.14
CA ALA A 120 6.99 1.68 16.81
C ALA A 120 8.37 1.93 16.18
N ASN A 121 9.31 1.00 16.33
CA ASN A 121 10.66 1.10 15.78
C ASN A 121 10.85 0.30 14.48
N ARG A 122 9.86 -0.49 14.06
CA ARG A 122 9.96 -1.34 12.86
C ARG A 122 10.15 -0.51 11.59
N PHE A 123 9.24 0.42 11.34
CA PHE A 123 9.33 1.34 10.20
C PHE A 123 9.90 2.67 10.66
N HIS A 124 11.22 2.71 10.86
CA HIS A 124 11.93 3.93 11.27
C HIS A 124 12.48 4.71 10.07
N PRO A 125 12.78 6.01 10.19
CA PRO A 125 13.29 6.85 9.09
C PRO A 125 14.63 6.39 8.48
N GLY A 126 15.37 5.54 9.18
CA GLY A 126 16.62 4.94 8.69
C GLY A 126 16.41 3.71 7.80
N MET A 127 15.16 3.28 7.61
CA MET A 127 14.82 2.21 6.66
C MET A 127 15.17 2.66 5.23
N SER A 128 15.66 1.71 4.42
CA SER A 128 16.07 2.00 3.04
C SER A 128 14.88 2.48 2.20
N ILE A 129 14.83 3.80 1.97
CA ILE A 129 13.86 4.43 1.07
C ILE A 129 14.00 3.86 -0.33
N ASP A 130 15.22 3.57 -0.79
CA ASP A 130 15.47 2.97 -2.09
C ASP A 130 14.80 1.59 -2.24
N PHE A 131 14.82 0.77 -1.19
CA PHE A 131 14.13 -0.52 -1.21
C PHE A 131 12.62 -0.36 -1.33
N LEU A 132 12.04 0.59 -0.58
CA LEU A 132 10.60 0.87 -0.63
C LEU A 132 10.19 1.46 -1.98
N THR A 133 11.00 2.34 -2.57
CA THR A 133 10.78 2.85 -3.93
C THR A 133 10.75 1.70 -4.94
N ARG A 134 11.74 0.79 -4.89
CA ARG A 134 11.78 -0.39 -5.78
C ARG A 134 10.59 -1.32 -5.58
N LEU A 135 10.11 -1.47 -4.34
CA LEU A 135 8.88 -2.20 -4.05
C LEU A 135 7.69 -1.52 -4.72
N GLY A 136 7.57 -0.20 -4.59
CA GLY A 136 6.52 0.60 -5.23
C GLY A 136 6.52 0.44 -6.75
N ASP A 137 7.69 0.53 -7.38
CA ASP A 137 7.86 0.35 -8.82
C ASP A 137 7.43 -1.06 -9.28
N LEU A 138 7.81 -2.09 -8.52
CA LEU A 138 7.45 -3.48 -8.82
C LEU A 138 5.94 -3.69 -8.72
N VAL A 139 5.32 -3.19 -7.65
CA VAL A 139 3.87 -3.30 -7.42
C VAL A 139 3.11 -2.54 -8.50
N ALA A 140 3.52 -1.31 -8.81
CA ALA A 140 2.89 -0.50 -9.85
C ALA A 140 2.97 -1.17 -11.23
N SER A 141 4.14 -1.69 -11.58
CA SER A 141 4.35 -2.43 -12.84
C SER A 141 3.48 -3.69 -12.94
N ALA A 142 3.29 -4.40 -11.83
CA ALA A 142 2.46 -5.59 -11.81
C ALA A 142 0.96 -5.27 -12.00
N LEU A 143 0.48 -4.21 -11.36
CA LEU A 143 -0.90 -3.76 -11.46
C LEU A 143 -1.24 -3.23 -12.86
N LYS A 144 -0.34 -2.48 -13.49
CA LYS A 144 -0.52 -1.91 -14.86
C LYS A 144 -0.78 -2.96 -15.95
N ARG A 145 -0.52 -4.24 -15.68
CA ARG A 145 -0.76 -5.32 -16.66
C ARG A 145 -2.26 -5.56 -16.92
N TYR A 146 -3.13 -5.04 -16.07
CA TYR A 146 -4.57 -5.25 -16.07
C TYR A 146 -5.30 -3.91 -15.98
#